data_AF-A0A821UR27-F1
#
_entry.id   AF-A0A821UR27-F1
#
_cell.length_a   1.000
_cell.length_b   1.000
_cell.length_c   1.000
_cell.angle_alpha   90.00
_cell.angle_beta   90.00
_cell.angle_gamma   90.00
#
_symmetry.space_group_name_H-M   'P 1'
#
loop_
_entity.id
_entity.type
_entity.pdbx_description
1 polymer ?
#
loop_
_entity_poly.entity_id
_entity_poly.type
_entity_poly.pdbx_seq_one_letter_code
_entity_poly.pdbx_strand_id
1 'polypeptide(L)'
;MASKMHNNHNDDDGARYDNIMDCPMEIHCTLPDGIKVENHPTPNGKTSWGLYASKLFPKHSVIYIREFGGYIYDKNVDYKLIIEPEGTSITLNTSRHLVRCAKGVRTQITFGALMNHSCDPSAYSNRTYHGLKEGQETAIIALRDIHPNDEITMDYNLAIYEMKSKEKHISLSWRHNILELCTLGKAHRLTAISDYDTVYTSISNDDMSA
;
A
#
# COMPACT_ATOMS: atom_id res chain seq x y z
N MET A 1 -39.52 18.81 24.27
CA MET A 1 -39.02 18.81 22.88
C MET A 1 -38.16 17.58 22.69
N ALA A 2 -38.69 16.55 22.06
CA ALA A 2 -37.98 15.29 21.81
C ALA A 2 -37.08 15.45 20.58
N SER A 3 -35.78 15.24 20.76
CA SER A 3 -34.79 15.26 19.68
C SER A 3 -35.00 14.05 18.78
N LYS A 4 -35.22 14.30 17.49
CA LYS A 4 -35.30 13.25 16.46
C LYS A 4 -33.91 12.67 16.21
N MET A 5 -33.66 11.46 16.73
CA MET A 5 -32.60 10.60 16.23
C MET A 5 -32.83 10.35 14.73
N HIS A 6 -31.92 10.86 13.89
CA HIS A 6 -31.83 10.42 12.51
C HIS A 6 -31.21 9.02 12.50
N ASN A 7 -31.99 8.04 12.08
CA ASN A 7 -31.53 6.70 11.79
C ASN A 7 -30.54 6.76 10.62
N ASN A 8 -29.26 6.50 10.90
CA ASN A 8 -28.29 6.20 9.87
C ASN A 8 -28.68 4.88 9.20
N HIS A 9 -28.83 4.91 7.87
CA HIS A 9 -28.86 3.70 7.06
C HIS A 9 -27.53 2.96 7.20
N ASN A 10 -27.66 1.70 7.62
CA ASN A 10 -26.63 0.68 7.56
C ASN A 10 -26.32 0.38 6.10
N ASP A 11 -25.09 0.68 5.68
CA ASP A 11 -24.43 -0.07 4.61
C ASP A 11 -23.30 -0.86 5.27
N ASP A 12 -23.44 -2.17 5.13
CA ASP A 12 -22.68 -3.30 5.64
C ASP A 12 -21.18 -3.20 5.33
N ASP A 13 -20.35 -3.04 6.35
CA ASP A 13 -18.91 -3.36 6.37
C ASP A 13 -18.51 -3.50 7.85
N GLY A 14 -18.90 -4.62 8.47
CA GLY A 14 -18.75 -4.92 9.90
C GLY A 14 -17.30 -5.02 10.44
N ALA A 15 -16.31 -4.41 9.78
CA ALA A 15 -15.00 -4.20 10.36
C ALA A 15 -15.10 -3.10 11.43
N ARG A 16 -14.99 -3.48 12.71
CA ARG A 16 -14.84 -2.52 13.80
C ARG A 16 -13.50 -1.80 13.65
N TYR A 17 -13.53 -0.64 13.00
CA TYR A 17 -12.44 0.34 13.02
C TYR A 17 -12.41 1.00 14.40
N ASP A 18 -11.99 0.25 15.42
CA ASP A 18 -11.81 0.81 16.76
C ASP A 18 -10.66 1.84 16.70
N ASN A 19 -10.87 3.04 17.26
CA ASN A 19 -9.91 4.14 17.33
C ASN A 19 -9.57 4.84 15.99
N ILE A 20 -10.59 5.26 15.22
CA ILE A 20 -10.37 6.22 14.12
C ILE A 20 -9.95 7.57 14.72
N MET A 21 -8.82 8.10 14.26
CA MET A 21 -8.28 9.38 14.70
C MET A 21 -8.28 10.44 13.60
N ASP A 22 -8.04 11.69 13.97
CA ASP A 22 -7.70 12.71 12.98
C ASP A 22 -6.32 12.44 12.36
N CYS A 23 -6.15 12.81 11.09
CA CYS A 23 -4.84 12.74 10.46
C CYS A 23 -3.88 13.66 11.21
N PRO A 24 -2.77 13.16 11.78
CA PRO A 24 -1.76 14.02 12.33
C PRO A 24 -1.15 14.85 11.20
N MET A 25 -0.83 16.12 11.48
CA MET A 25 -0.20 17.00 10.50
C MET A 25 1.23 16.57 10.17
N GLU A 26 1.87 15.84 11.10
CA GLU A 26 3.23 15.31 10.96
C GLU A 26 3.26 13.85 11.44
N ILE A 27 3.88 12.98 10.64
CA ILE A 27 4.10 11.57 10.93
C ILE A 27 5.61 11.34 10.89
N HIS A 28 6.19 10.91 12.00
CA HIS A 28 7.60 10.55 12.06
C HIS A 28 7.78 9.05 11.82
N CYS A 29 8.81 8.67 11.07
CA CYS A 29 9.18 7.28 10.90
C CYS A 29 10.69 7.13 10.70
N THR A 30 11.22 5.97 11.06
CA THR A 30 12.58 5.55 10.72
C THR A 30 12.53 4.54 9.58
N LEU A 31 13.45 4.65 8.62
CA LEU A 31 13.57 3.66 7.56
C LEU A 31 14.24 2.39 8.09
N PRO A 32 13.73 1.19 7.74
CA PRO A 32 14.42 -0.07 7.99
C PRO A 32 15.80 -0.12 7.32
N ASP A 33 16.71 -0.89 7.92
CA ASP A 33 18.04 -1.12 7.33
C ASP A 33 17.95 -1.67 5.91
N GLY A 34 18.73 -1.09 5.01
CA GLY A 34 18.72 -1.45 3.60
C GLY A 34 17.70 -0.69 2.74
N ILE A 35 16.91 0.22 3.29
CA ILE A 35 15.96 1.05 2.54
C ILE A 35 16.41 2.51 2.60
N LYS A 36 16.29 3.21 1.48
CA LYS A 36 16.45 4.65 1.37
C LYS A 36 15.30 5.25 0.56
N VAL A 37 15.09 6.54 0.69
CA VAL A 37 14.08 7.29 -0.06
C VAL A 37 14.77 8.23 -1.03
N GLU A 38 14.36 8.20 -2.29
CA GLU A 38 14.89 9.06 -3.34
C GLU A 38 13.80 9.64 -4.22
N ASN A 39 14.17 10.68 -4.97
CA ASN A 39 13.33 11.25 -6.00
C ASN A 39 13.20 10.27 -7.17
N HIS A 40 11.97 9.88 -7.48
CA HIS A 40 11.61 9.11 -8.65
C HIS A 40 11.25 10.07 -9.82
N PRO A 41 12.02 10.08 -10.92
CA PRO A 41 11.71 10.88 -12.10
C PRO A 41 10.48 10.28 -12.78
N THR A 42 9.42 11.06 -12.95
CA THR A 42 8.27 10.62 -13.74
C THR A 42 8.40 11.07 -15.20
N PRO A 43 7.78 10.36 -16.17
CA PRO A 43 7.92 10.67 -17.60
C PRO A 43 7.57 12.11 -17.99
N ASN A 44 6.68 12.77 -17.24
CA ASN A 44 6.26 14.16 -17.48
C ASN A 44 7.15 15.20 -16.80
N GLY A 45 8.33 14.80 -16.30
CA GLY A 45 9.28 15.70 -15.65
C GLY A 45 8.88 16.14 -14.23
N LYS A 46 7.76 15.63 -13.70
CA LYS A 46 7.45 15.79 -12.27
C LYS A 46 8.30 14.83 -11.44
N THR A 47 8.58 15.23 -10.22
CA THR A 47 9.31 14.40 -9.27
C THR A 47 8.31 13.74 -8.33
N SER A 48 8.31 12.40 -8.29
CA SER A 48 7.67 11.63 -7.21
C SER A 48 8.73 11.20 -6.20
N TRP A 49 8.31 10.62 -5.08
CA TRP A 49 9.22 9.92 -4.17
C TRP A 49 9.11 8.40 -4.39
N GLY A 50 10.20 7.68 -4.14
CA GLY A 50 10.28 6.23 -4.26
C GLY A 50 11.07 5.59 -3.12
N LEU A 51 10.79 4.31 -2.86
CA LEU A 51 11.62 3.49 -1.98
C LEU A 51 12.69 2.77 -2.81
N TYR A 52 13.93 2.86 -2.38
CA TYR A 52 15.06 2.23 -3.07
C TYR A 52 15.86 1.37 -2.10
N ALA A 53 16.46 0.31 -2.62
CA ALA A 53 17.36 -0.53 -1.85
C ALA A 53 18.72 0.16 -1.68
N SER A 54 19.28 0.15 -0.48
CA SER A 54 20.67 0.56 -0.21
C SER A 54 21.62 -0.63 -0.07
N LYS A 55 21.08 -1.85 -0.02
CA LYS A 55 21.81 -3.12 0.01
C LYS A 55 21.12 -4.17 -0.87
N LEU A 56 21.76 -5.32 -1.06
CA LEU A 56 21.13 -6.47 -1.71
C LEU A 56 20.03 -7.06 -0.81
N PHE A 57 18.82 -7.21 -1.36
CA PHE A 57 17.79 -8.10 -0.81
C PHE A 57 17.69 -9.34 -1.71
N PRO A 58 18.10 -10.52 -1.24
CA PRO A 58 17.93 -11.76 -1.99
C PRO A 58 16.45 -12.05 -2.26
N LYS A 59 16.15 -12.72 -3.36
CA LYS A 59 14.82 -13.24 -3.67
C LYS A 59 14.24 -13.98 -2.46
N HIS A 60 12.97 -13.68 -2.16
CA HIS A 60 12.20 -14.21 -1.01
C HIS A 60 12.67 -13.77 0.38
N SER A 61 13.67 -12.88 0.48
CA SER A 61 14.00 -12.25 1.76
C SER A 61 12.94 -11.23 2.17
N VAL A 62 12.81 -11.03 3.49
CA VAL A 62 12.01 -9.93 4.03
C VAL A 62 12.78 -8.64 3.82
N ILE A 63 12.15 -7.69 3.14
CA ILE A 63 12.68 -6.33 2.97
C ILE A 63 12.45 -5.57 4.27
N TYR A 64 11.21 -5.55 4.74
CA TYR A 64 10.82 -4.99 6.03
C TYR A 64 9.49 -5.54 6.52
N ILE A 65 9.23 -5.36 7.82
CA ILE A 65 7.91 -5.57 8.42
C ILE A 65 7.25 -4.21 8.56
N ARG A 66 6.10 -4.03 7.91
CA ARG A 66 5.29 -2.82 8.03
C ARG A 66 4.41 -2.95 9.26
N GLU A 67 4.58 -2.03 10.20
CA GLU A 67 3.63 -1.82 11.29
C GLU A 67 2.43 -1.01 10.80
N PHE A 68 1.24 -1.39 11.28
CA PHE A 68 0.00 -0.70 10.98
C PHE A 68 -0.08 0.63 11.75
N GLY A 69 -0.15 1.75 11.02
CA GLY A 69 -0.14 3.09 11.61
C GLY A 69 -1.46 3.56 12.22
N GLY A 70 -2.54 2.78 12.10
CA GLY A 70 -3.87 3.17 12.57
C GLY A 70 -4.86 3.50 11.46
N TYR A 71 -6.06 3.92 11.87
CA TYR A 71 -7.13 4.37 10.98
C TYR A 71 -7.37 5.87 11.18
N ILE A 72 -7.51 6.60 10.08
CA ILE A 72 -7.80 8.03 10.12
C ILE A 72 -9.09 8.36 9.37
N TYR A 73 -9.71 9.48 9.72
CA TYR A 73 -10.82 10.02 8.95
C TYR A 73 -10.39 10.36 7.53
N ASP A 74 -11.24 10.01 6.56
CA ASP A 74 -11.07 10.34 5.14
C ASP A 74 -11.33 11.84 4.91
N LYS A 75 -10.33 12.64 5.25
CA LYS A 75 -10.24 14.06 4.94
C LYS A 75 -9.21 14.22 3.84
N ASN A 76 -9.46 15.08 2.85
CA ASN A 76 -8.47 15.44 1.85
C ASN A 76 -7.55 16.53 2.42
N VAL A 77 -6.45 16.13 3.05
CA VAL A 77 -5.51 17.03 3.73
C VAL A 77 -4.09 16.64 3.39
N ASP A 78 -3.21 17.64 3.43
CA ASP A 78 -1.77 17.44 3.34
C ASP A 78 -1.19 17.23 4.74
N TYR A 79 -0.24 16.30 4.85
CA TYR A 79 0.53 16.01 6.05
C TYR A 79 2.00 15.86 5.68
N LYS A 80 2.89 16.00 6.67
CA LYS A 80 4.33 15.76 6.48
C LYS A 80 4.71 14.38 6.99
N LEU A 81 5.43 13.64 6.17
CA LEU A 81 6.19 12.47 6.60
C LEU A 81 7.63 12.91 6.89
N ILE A 82 8.08 12.74 8.12
CA ILE A 82 9.44 13.07 8.57
C ILE A 82 10.23 11.78 8.72
N ILE A 83 11.31 11.63 7.95
CA ILE A 83 12.19 10.47 7.98
C ILE A 83 13.35 10.74 8.93
N GLU A 84 13.39 9.97 10.01
CA GLU A 84 14.41 10.03 11.06
C GLU A 84 15.52 8.99 10.80
N PRO A 85 16.79 9.27 11.15
CA PRO A 85 17.29 10.51 11.78
C PRO A 85 17.69 11.60 10.78
N GLU A 86 17.54 11.36 9.48
CA GLU A 86 18.04 12.23 8.40
C GLU A 86 17.31 13.59 8.33
N GLY A 87 16.09 13.65 8.87
CA GLY A 87 15.25 14.84 8.89
C GLY A 87 14.56 15.15 7.55
N THR A 88 14.58 14.22 6.60
CA THR A 88 13.92 14.41 5.29
C THR A 88 12.42 14.57 5.50
N SER A 89 11.87 15.70 5.05
CA SER A 89 10.44 16.03 5.17
C SER A 89 9.75 15.94 3.82
N ILE A 90 8.72 15.09 3.72
CA ILE A 90 7.97 14.86 2.49
C ILE A 90 6.50 15.24 2.72
N THR A 91 5.97 16.15 1.90
CA THR A 91 4.55 16.50 1.95
C THR A 91 3.74 15.46 1.17
N LEU A 92 2.83 14.79 1.85
CA LEU A 92 1.94 13.79 1.29
C LEU A 92 0.49 14.25 1.45
N ASN A 93 -0.34 13.87 0.49
CA ASN A 93 -1.78 14.08 0.56
C ASN A 93 -2.49 12.77 0.91
N THR A 94 -3.38 12.81 1.91
CA THR A 94 -4.15 11.64 2.38
C THR A 94 -5.00 10.99 1.28
N SER A 95 -5.56 11.79 0.36
CA SER A 95 -6.43 11.25 -0.69
C SER A 95 -5.66 10.46 -1.76
N ARG A 96 -4.39 10.82 -1.96
CA ARG A 96 -3.49 10.24 -2.97
C ARG A 96 -2.62 9.10 -2.46
N HIS A 97 -2.14 9.21 -1.21
CA HIS A 97 -1.09 8.32 -0.70
C HIS A 97 -1.57 7.30 0.34
N LEU A 98 -2.83 7.42 0.81
CA LEU A 98 -3.38 6.50 1.79
C LEU A 98 -4.52 5.67 1.22
N VAL A 99 -4.61 4.42 1.65
CA VAL A 99 -5.61 3.46 1.16
C VAL A 99 -6.94 3.69 1.88
N ARG A 100 -8.02 3.90 1.13
CA ARG A 100 -9.39 3.88 1.69
C ARG A 100 -9.75 2.43 2.04
N CYS A 101 -10.17 2.21 3.28
CA CYS A 101 -10.53 0.88 3.78
C CYS A 101 -12.03 0.73 4.08
N ALA A 102 -12.72 1.84 4.37
CA ALA A 102 -14.17 1.91 4.44
C ALA A 102 -14.66 3.33 4.07
N LYS A 103 -15.98 3.49 3.98
CA LYS A 103 -16.60 4.80 3.78
C LYS A 103 -16.18 5.75 4.91
N GLY A 104 -15.49 6.83 4.54
CA GLY A 104 -15.02 7.82 5.51
C GLY A 104 -13.75 7.45 6.27
N VAL A 105 -13.08 6.34 5.94
CA VAL A 105 -11.90 5.85 6.69
C VAL A 105 -10.74 5.48 5.76
N ARG A 106 -9.54 5.95 6.09
CA ARG A 106 -8.27 5.57 5.44
C ARG A 106 -7.32 4.91 6.41
N THR A 107 -6.47 4.03 5.89
CA THR A 107 -5.35 3.45 6.64
C THR A 107 -4.19 4.43 6.67
N GLN A 108 -3.67 4.73 7.85
CA GLN A 108 -2.42 5.45 8.01
C GLN A 108 -1.25 4.55 7.59
N ILE A 109 -0.44 5.04 6.67
CA ILE A 109 0.75 4.36 6.16
C ILE A 109 1.90 5.35 6.33
N THR A 110 3.02 4.87 6.89
CA THR A 110 4.25 5.67 7.07
C THR A 110 5.03 5.73 5.75
N PHE A 111 6.34 5.47 5.74
CA PHE A 111 7.16 5.44 4.52
C PHE A 111 6.67 4.45 3.45
N GLY A 112 5.86 3.44 3.81
CA GLY A 112 5.27 2.52 2.84
C GLY A 112 4.37 3.21 1.80
N ALA A 113 3.91 4.44 2.07
CA ALA A 113 3.16 5.26 1.12
C ALA A 113 4.00 5.76 -0.06
N LEU A 114 5.33 5.64 0.03
CA LEU A 114 6.29 6.03 -1.01
C LEU A 114 6.67 4.87 -1.94
N MET A 115 6.11 3.67 -1.73
CA MET A 115 6.40 2.52 -2.60
C MET A 115 5.59 2.64 -3.88
N ASN A 116 6.26 2.76 -5.03
CA ASN A 116 5.59 2.94 -6.31
C ASN A 116 5.01 1.64 -6.87
N HIS A 117 4.03 1.81 -7.76
CA HIS A 117 3.46 0.72 -8.53
C HIS A 117 4.38 0.26 -9.66
N SER A 118 4.46 -1.04 -9.89
CA SER A 118 5.05 -1.62 -11.11
C SER A 118 4.25 -2.83 -11.57
N CYS A 119 4.15 -3.01 -12.90
CA CYS A 119 3.65 -4.24 -13.53
C CYS A 119 4.71 -5.36 -13.57
N ASP A 120 5.97 -5.03 -13.28
CA ASP A 120 7.06 -5.97 -12.98
C ASP A 120 7.57 -5.68 -11.55
N PRO A 121 6.79 -6.06 -10.52
CA PRO A 121 7.06 -5.65 -9.14
C PRO A 121 8.30 -6.36 -8.59
N SER A 122 9.09 -5.64 -7.79
CA SER A 122 10.21 -6.23 -7.05
C SER A 122 9.80 -6.82 -5.70
N ALA A 123 8.62 -6.48 -5.18
CA ALA A 123 8.12 -6.94 -3.89
C ALA A 123 6.61 -7.27 -3.88
N TYR A 124 6.20 -8.05 -2.87
CA TYR A 124 4.79 -8.30 -2.54
C TYR A 124 4.55 -8.21 -1.02
N SER A 125 3.31 -7.94 -0.62
CA SER A 125 2.91 -7.99 0.78
C SER A 125 2.62 -9.42 1.23
N ASN A 126 2.85 -9.73 2.51
CA ASN A 126 2.46 -11.02 3.09
C ASN A 126 1.99 -10.82 4.53
N ARG A 127 0.69 -10.95 4.76
CA ARG A 127 0.05 -10.84 6.09
C ARG A 127 0.04 -12.15 6.89
N THR A 128 0.70 -13.18 6.39
CA THR A 128 0.75 -14.53 7.00
C THR A 128 2.19 -14.99 7.23
N TYR A 129 3.16 -14.08 7.11
CA TYR A 129 4.56 -14.40 7.36
C TYR A 129 4.77 -14.83 8.81
N HIS A 130 5.55 -15.91 9.00
CA HIS A 130 5.87 -16.40 10.33
C HIS A 130 6.71 -15.37 11.09
N GLY A 131 6.25 -14.94 12.26
CA GLY A 131 6.92 -13.92 13.07
C GLY A 131 6.23 -12.54 13.08
N LEU A 132 5.12 -12.38 12.35
CA LEU A 132 4.25 -11.21 12.49
C LEU A 132 3.42 -11.30 13.77
N LYS A 133 3.20 -10.15 14.42
CA LYS A 133 2.14 -10.01 15.43
C LYS A 133 0.78 -10.09 14.76
N GLU A 134 -0.12 -10.85 15.38
CA GLU A 134 -1.41 -11.17 14.80
C GLU A 134 -2.21 -9.91 14.45
N GLY A 135 -2.62 -9.79 13.17
CA GLY A 135 -3.54 -8.76 12.70
C GLY A 135 -2.98 -7.34 12.46
N GLN A 136 -1.75 -7.03 12.89
CA GLN A 136 -1.24 -5.64 12.88
C GLN A 136 0.01 -5.41 12.02
N GLU A 137 0.59 -6.47 11.47
CA GLU A 137 1.84 -6.36 10.71
C GLU A 137 1.69 -6.98 9.32
N THR A 138 2.50 -6.50 8.38
CA THR A 138 2.60 -7.07 7.03
C THR A 138 4.06 -7.12 6.64
N ALA A 139 4.57 -8.31 6.33
CA ALA A 139 5.91 -8.43 5.74
C ALA A 139 5.86 -7.96 4.29
N ILE A 140 6.88 -7.21 3.87
CA ILE A 140 7.15 -6.93 2.46
C ILE A 140 8.30 -7.82 2.05
N ILE A 141 8.08 -8.69 1.06
CA ILE A 141 8.98 -9.76 0.66
C ILE A 141 9.44 -9.55 -0.77
N ALA A 142 10.73 -9.75 -1.03
CA ALA A 142 11.32 -9.62 -2.35
C ALA A 142 10.84 -10.74 -3.30
N LEU A 143 10.37 -10.39 -4.50
CA LEU A 143 9.97 -11.34 -5.56
C LEU A 143 11.15 -11.80 -6.43
N ARG A 144 12.23 -11.01 -6.43
CA ARG A 144 13.48 -11.24 -7.15
C ARG A 144 14.63 -10.65 -6.32
N ASP A 145 15.88 -10.87 -6.74
CA ASP A 145 16.99 -10.13 -6.16
C ASP A 145 16.78 -8.63 -6.43
N ILE A 146 16.97 -7.81 -5.40
CA ILE A 146 16.89 -6.36 -5.45
C ILE A 146 18.28 -5.84 -5.09
N HIS A 147 19.00 -5.32 -6.08
CA HIS A 147 20.35 -4.82 -5.90
C HIS A 147 20.35 -3.40 -5.31
N PRO A 148 21.47 -2.94 -4.72
CA PRO A 148 21.58 -1.54 -4.31
C PRO A 148 21.23 -0.59 -5.46
N ASN A 149 20.42 0.42 -5.15
CA ASN A 149 19.82 1.42 -6.05
C ASN A 149 18.66 0.92 -6.92
N ASP A 150 18.25 -0.35 -6.83
CA ASP A 150 17.00 -0.78 -7.43
C ASP A 150 15.81 -0.18 -6.67
N GLU A 151 14.76 0.19 -7.42
CA GLU A 151 13.50 0.63 -6.82
C GLU A 151 12.70 -0.56 -6.27
N ILE A 152 12.19 -0.38 -5.06
CA ILE A 152 11.30 -1.31 -4.40
C ILE A 152 9.87 -0.94 -4.83
N THR A 153 9.24 -1.83 -5.60
CA THR A 153 7.93 -1.60 -6.23
C THR A 153 7.00 -2.77 -5.98
N MET A 154 5.69 -2.51 -6.07
CA MET A 154 4.65 -3.52 -5.85
C MET A 154 3.53 -3.40 -6.88
N ASP A 155 2.87 -4.53 -7.17
CA ASP A 155 1.61 -4.49 -7.92
C ASP A 155 0.45 -4.17 -6.96
N TYR A 156 -0.18 -3.01 -7.13
CA TYR A 156 -1.31 -2.60 -6.28
C TYR A 156 -2.52 -3.51 -6.45
N ASN A 157 -2.72 -4.11 -7.64
CA ASN A 157 -3.80 -5.06 -7.84
C ASN A 157 -3.60 -6.32 -7.00
N LEU A 158 -2.34 -6.78 -6.90
CA LEU A 158 -2.00 -7.92 -6.06
C LEU A 158 -2.22 -7.60 -4.58
N ALA A 159 -1.79 -6.41 -4.13
CA ALA A 159 -1.99 -5.97 -2.75
C ALA A 159 -3.48 -5.89 -2.37
N ILE A 160 -4.33 -5.38 -3.27
CA ILE A 160 -5.79 -5.31 -3.06
C ILE A 160 -6.41 -6.71 -3.04
N TYR A 161 -5.98 -7.60 -3.95
CA TYR A 161 -6.47 -8.98 -4.00
C TYR A 161 -6.17 -9.74 -2.70
N GLU A 162 -4.97 -9.60 -2.15
CA GLU A 162 -4.63 -10.19 -0.85
C GLU A 162 -5.48 -9.67 0.30
N MET A 163 -5.88 -8.40 0.26
CA MET A 163 -6.77 -7.83 1.27
C MET A 163 -8.18 -8.42 1.17
N LYS A 164 -8.72 -8.55 -0.04
CA LYS A 164 -10.10 -9.05 -0.27
C LYS A 164 -10.23 -10.57 -0.22
N SER A 165 -9.18 -11.32 -0.55
CA SER A 165 -9.18 -12.80 -0.53
C SER A 165 -9.21 -13.41 0.87
N LYS A 166 -9.16 -12.61 1.94
CA LYS A 166 -9.45 -13.09 3.31
C LYS A 166 -10.95 -13.10 3.65
N GLU A 167 -11.80 -12.42 2.88
CA GLU A 167 -13.26 -12.45 3.09
C GLU A 167 -13.94 -13.69 2.49
N LYS A 168 -13.22 -14.41 1.61
CA LYS A 168 -13.67 -15.69 1.06
C LYS A 168 -12.50 -16.66 1.17
N HIS A 169 -12.69 -17.84 1.78
CA HIS A 169 -11.68 -18.88 1.90
C HIS A 169 -11.11 -19.32 0.53
N ILE A 170 -10.17 -18.55 -0.03
CA ILE A 170 -9.46 -18.91 -1.26
C ILE A 170 -8.23 -19.71 -0.84
N SER A 171 -8.23 -20.98 -1.25
CA SER A 171 -7.28 -22.00 -0.84
C SER A 171 -5.83 -21.66 -1.17
N LEU A 172 -4.92 -22.10 -0.29
CA LEU A 172 -3.45 -21.99 -0.36
C LEU A 172 -2.80 -22.39 -1.71
N SER A 173 -3.52 -23.11 -2.59
CA SER A 173 -3.03 -23.54 -3.91
C SER A 173 -2.79 -22.39 -4.89
N TRP A 174 -3.50 -21.27 -4.79
CA TRP A 174 -3.30 -20.11 -5.68
C TRP A 174 -2.09 -19.24 -5.32
N ARG A 175 -1.60 -19.30 -4.07
CA ARG A 175 -0.38 -18.58 -3.66
C ARG A 175 0.88 -19.14 -4.32
N HIS A 176 0.91 -20.44 -4.58
CA HIS A 176 1.96 -21.06 -5.39
C HIS A 176 1.92 -20.57 -6.84
N ASN A 177 0.72 -20.42 -7.41
CA ASN A 177 0.54 -19.92 -8.78
C ASN A 177 0.90 -18.44 -8.94
N ILE A 178 0.67 -17.58 -7.93
CA ILE A 178 1.09 -16.17 -8.00
C ILE A 178 2.62 -16.05 -7.96
N LEU A 179 3.28 -16.83 -7.09
CA LEU A 179 4.75 -16.91 -7.09
C LEU A 179 5.28 -17.43 -8.44
N GLU A 180 4.64 -18.41 -9.07
CA GLU A 180 4.99 -18.85 -10.43
C GLU A 180 4.68 -17.79 -11.50
N LEU A 181 3.52 -17.12 -11.45
CA LEU A 181 3.12 -16.12 -12.45
C LEU A 181 3.99 -14.86 -12.42
N CYS A 182 4.38 -14.42 -11.22
CA CYS A 182 5.33 -13.32 -11.04
C CYS A 182 6.76 -13.73 -11.42
N THR A 183 7.19 -14.96 -11.13
CA THR A 183 8.55 -15.42 -11.48
C THR A 183 8.74 -15.77 -12.95
N LEU A 184 7.65 -16.03 -13.69
CA LEU A 184 7.70 -16.31 -15.13
C LEU A 184 7.68 -15.06 -16.02
N GLY A 185 7.65 -13.84 -15.47
CA GLY A 185 7.56 -12.61 -16.26
C GLY A 185 6.27 -12.51 -17.10
N LYS A 186 5.24 -13.29 -16.72
CA LYS A 186 3.95 -13.38 -17.42
C LYS A 186 2.82 -12.73 -16.63
N ALA A 187 3.11 -11.69 -15.86
CA ALA A 187 2.10 -10.81 -15.26
C ALA A 187 1.38 -9.93 -16.29
N HIS A 188 1.56 -10.17 -17.59
CA HIS A 188 0.71 -9.58 -18.62
C HIS A 188 -0.71 -10.15 -18.48
N ARG A 189 -1.58 -9.33 -17.89
CA ARG A 189 -3.04 -9.54 -17.72
C ARG A 189 -3.42 -10.67 -16.76
N LEU A 190 -3.34 -10.39 -15.47
CA LEU A 190 -4.47 -10.74 -14.61
C LEU A 190 -5.60 -9.77 -14.96
N THR A 191 -6.33 -10.05 -16.05
CA THR A 191 -7.67 -9.49 -16.25
C THR A 191 -8.47 -9.91 -15.04
N ALA A 192 -8.77 -8.96 -14.16
CA ALA A 192 -9.82 -9.13 -13.17
C ALA A 192 -11.02 -9.68 -13.92
N ILE A 193 -11.41 -10.92 -13.61
CA ILE A 193 -12.67 -11.47 -14.08
C ILE A 193 -13.72 -10.49 -13.56
N SER A 194 -14.31 -9.78 -14.52
CA SER A 194 -15.40 -8.84 -14.38
C SER A 194 -16.52 -9.49 -13.59
N ASP A 195 -16.84 -8.94 -12.43
CA ASP A 195 -18.18 -9.00 -11.81
C ASP A 195 -18.33 -8.03 -10.62
N TYR A 196 -17.46 -7.02 -10.49
CA TYR A 196 -17.57 -6.00 -9.43
C TYR A 196 -17.47 -4.60 -10.03
N ASP A 197 -18.47 -4.25 -10.84
CA ASP A 197 -18.79 -2.88 -11.20
C ASP A 197 -19.23 -2.12 -9.95
N THR A 198 -18.30 -1.47 -9.25
CA THR A 198 -18.57 -0.14 -8.64
C THR A 198 -17.29 0.53 -8.10
N VAL A 199 -17.03 1.71 -8.65
CA VAL A 199 -16.16 2.80 -8.15
C VAL A 199 -14.64 2.62 -8.28
N TYR A 200 -14.14 2.70 -9.51
CA TYR A 200 -12.86 3.35 -9.81
C TYR A 200 -13.08 4.45 -10.85
N THR A 201 -13.46 5.65 -10.37
CA THR A 201 -13.37 6.86 -11.20
C THR A 201 -11.95 7.41 -11.14
N SER A 202 -11.28 7.28 -12.29
CA SER A 202 -10.22 8.13 -12.85
C SER A 202 -8.92 8.35 -12.04
N ILE A 203 -7.92 7.51 -12.32
CA ILE A 203 -6.67 8.08 -12.84
C ILE A 203 -6.91 8.13 -14.36
N SER A 204 -7.17 9.32 -14.90
CA SER A 204 -7.42 9.47 -16.33
C SER A 204 -6.16 9.04 -17.10
N ASN A 205 -6.37 8.29 -18.17
CA ASN A 205 -5.36 7.93 -19.16
C ASN A 205 -4.88 9.14 -19.99
N ASP A 206 -5.27 10.36 -19.61
CA ASP A 206 -5.01 11.58 -20.39
C ASP A 206 -3.57 12.12 -20.21
N ASP A 207 -2.79 11.58 -19.26
CA ASP A 207 -1.38 11.95 -19.06
C ASP A 207 -0.39 11.00 -19.81
N MET A 208 -0.89 10.10 -20.66
CA MET A 208 -0.07 9.12 -21.41
C MET A 208 -0.07 9.34 -22.95
N SER A 209 -0.55 10.49 -23.43
CA SER A 209 -0.39 10.89 -24.83
C SER A 209 -0.21 12.40 -24.99
N ALA A 210 1.02 12.87 -24.78
CA ALA A 210 1.68 13.98 -25.48
C ALA A 210 3.15 14.05 -25.04
#